data_AF-A0A6G1SBI7-F1
#
_entry.id   AF-A0A6G1SBI7-F1
#
_cell.length_a   1.000
_cell.length_b   1.000
_cell.length_c   1.000
_cell.angle_alpha   90.00
_cell.angle_beta   90.00
_cell.angle_gamma   90.00
#
_symmetry.space_group_name_H-M   'P 1'
#
loop_
_entity.id
_entity.type
_entity.pdbx_description
1 polymer ?
#
loop_
_entity_poly.entity_id
_entity_poly.type
_entity_poly.pdbx_seq_one_letter_code
_entity_poly.pdbx_strand_id
1 'polypeptide(L)'
;FDNALLFTRIRDMLEPLLTGEYTSFPAERVQRLQAALVLLEGLVHEGGWLAGDQPTIADCCAAASVSSIVAVLPSIDVPEKVAAWLKRCEQGLPEYATTNKPGADGLGEFAKSKLK
;
A
#
# COMPACT_ATOMS: atom_id res chain seq x y z
N PHE A 1 10.20 -7.87 3.43
CA PHE A 1 9.80 -7.15 2.19
C PHE A 1 9.08 -5.86 2.54
N ASP A 2 7.90 -5.93 3.16
CA ASP A 2 7.06 -4.76 3.48
C ASP A 2 7.82 -3.58 4.12
N ASN A 3 8.38 -3.76 5.32
CA ASN A 3 9.12 -2.69 6.02
C ASN A 3 10.21 -2.02 5.14
N ALA A 4 11.03 -2.82 4.45
CA ALA A 4 12.18 -2.32 3.70
C ALA A 4 11.80 -1.66 2.36
N LEU A 5 10.64 -2.01 1.79
CA LEU A 5 10.28 -1.67 0.42
C LEU A 5 8.93 -0.94 0.30
N LEU A 6 7.86 -1.44 0.89
CA LEU A 6 6.54 -0.80 0.76
C LEU A 6 6.44 0.36 1.76
N PHE A 7 6.65 0.07 3.04
CA PHE A 7 6.54 1.06 4.13
C PHE A 7 7.51 2.23 3.96
N THR A 8 8.79 1.96 3.68
CA THR A 8 9.79 3.01 3.44
C THR A 8 9.39 3.93 2.28
N ARG A 9 8.89 3.38 1.17
CA ARG A 9 8.54 4.17 -0.01
C ARG A 9 7.29 5.02 0.21
N ILE A 10 6.27 4.51 0.89
CA ILE A 10 5.09 5.33 1.21
C ILE A 10 5.41 6.39 2.28
N ARG A 11 6.26 6.06 3.26
CA ARG A 11 6.74 7.05 4.24
C ARG A 11 7.49 8.19 3.57
N ASP A 12 8.37 7.89 2.62
CA ASP A 12 9.11 8.89 1.84
C ASP A 12 8.18 9.84 1.03
N MET A 13 6.93 9.44 0.78
CA MET A 13 5.91 10.28 0.14
C MET A 13 5.13 11.12 1.15
N LEU A 14 4.86 10.57 2.32
CA LEU A 14 4.03 11.19 3.36
C LEU A 14 4.80 12.22 4.21
N GLU A 15 6.05 11.94 4.55
CA GLU A 15 6.87 12.81 5.40
C GLU A 15 7.00 14.24 4.82
N PRO A 16 7.29 14.43 3.51
CA PRO A 16 7.31 15.76 2.91
C PRO A 16 5.95 16.48 2.85
N LEU A 17 4.82 15.74 2.93
CA LEU A 17 3.49 16.35 3.01
C LEU A 17 3.21 16.93 4.40
N LEU A 18 3.82 16.37 5.46
CA LEU A 18 3.70 16.88 6.83
C LEU A 18 4.45 18.21 6.99
N THR A 19 5.59 18.35 6.33
CA THR A 19 6.41 19.57 6.35
C THR A 19 5.96 20.62 5.32
N GLY A 20 5.08 20.25 4.38
CA GLY A 20 4.62 21.12 3.30
C GLY A 20 5.64 21.30 2.17
N GLU A 21 6.69 20.46 2.13
CA GLU A 21 7.71 20.47 1.08
C GLU A 21 7.13 20.02 -0.27
N TYR A 22 6.20 19.06 -0.25
CA TYR A 22 5.53 18.57 -1.46
C TYR A 22 4.12 19.16 -1.60
N THR A 23 3.84 19.73 -2.78
CA THR A 23 2.47 20.04 -3.23
C THR A 23 1.99 19.11 -4.34
N SER A 24 2.88 18.23 -4.82
CA SER A 24 2.63 17.18 -5.80
C SER A 24 3.64 16.06 -5.58
N PHE A 25 3.33 14.86 -6.09
CA PHE A 25 4.16 13.68 -5.92
C PHE A 25 5.28 13.60 -6.97
N PRO A 26 6.57 13.50 -6.58
CA PRO A 26 7.66 13.37 -7.54
C PRO A 26 7.56 12.07 -8.34
N ALA A 27 7.71 12.17 -9.66
CA ALA A 27 7.58 11.04 -10.58
C ALA A 27 8.52 9.87 -10.24
N GLU A 28 9.76 10.16 -9.84
CA GLU A 28 10.74 9.13 -9.42
C GLU A 28 10.22 8.31 -8.22
N ARG A 29 9.59 8.97 -7.25
CA ARG A 29 9.06 8.30 -6.05
C ARG A 29 7.84 7.45 -6.39
N VAL A 30 6.98 7.92 -7.30
CA VAL A 30 5.87 7.13 -7.85
C VAL A 30 6.40 5.88 -8.56
N GLN A 31 7.40 6.02 -9.43
CA GLN A 31 8.01 4.89 -10.13
C GLN A 31 8.61 3.87 -9.16
N ARG A 32 9.26 4.33 -8.09
CA ARG A 32 9.79 3.45 -7.05
C ARG A 32 8.68 2.67 -6.34
N LEU A 33 7.53 3.28 -6.05
CA LEU A 33 6.36 2.59 -5.49
C LEU A 33 5.80 1.56 -6.48
N GLN A 34 5.64 1.93 -7.75
CA GLN A 34 5.13 1.02 -8.77
C GLN A 34 6.04 -0.21 -8.95
N ALA A 35 7.36 0.00 -8.97
CA ALA A 35 8.33 -1.10 -8.97
C ALA A 35 8.22 -1.99 -7.72
N ALA A 36 7.86 -1.43 -6.56
CA ALA A 36 7.60 -2.20 -5.35
C ALA A 36 6.39 -3.12 -5.49
N LEU A 37 5.31 -2.63 -6.11
CA LEU A 37 4.10 -3.40 -6.33
C LEU A 37 4.34 -4.53 -7.34
N VAL A 38 5.13 -4.29 -8.39
CA VAL A 38 5.55 -5.35 -9.33
C VAL A 38 6.38 -6.42 -8.63
N LEU A 39 7.28 -6.05 -7.71
CA LEU A 39 8.01 -7.04 -6.92
C LEU A 39 7.07 -7.82 -5.99
N LEU A 40 6.06 -7.17 -5.41
CA LEU A 40 5.06 -7.82 -4.56
C LEU A 40 4.23 -8.84 -5.35
N GLU A 41 3.86 -8.52 -6.59
CA GLU A 41 3.15 -9.43 -7.50
C GLU A 41 3.88 -10.78 -7.65
N GLY A 42 5.21 -10.74 -7.75
CA GLY A 42 6.06 -11.93 -7.81
C GLY A 42 6.11 -12.74 -6.51
N LEU A 43 5.76 -12.13 -5.37
CA LEU A 43 5.69 -12.79 -4.06
C LEU A 43 4.32 -13.38 -3.73
N VAL A 44 3.26 -12.95 -4.41
CA VAL A 44 1.94 -13.57 -4.25
C VAL A 44 2.01 -15.00 -4.80
N HIS A 45 1.89 -16.00 -3.94
CA HIS A 45 1.94 -17.41 -4.35
C HIS A 45 0.67 -17.84 -5.09
N GLU A 46 0.67 -19.03 -5.70
CA GLU A 46 -0.52 -19.62 -6.33
C GLU A 46 -1.71 -19.73 -5.36
N GLY A 47 -1.43 -19.99 -4.07
CA GLY A 47 -2.43 -19.99 -2.99
C GLY A 47 -3.07 -18.62 -2.68
N GLY A 48 -2.59 -17.55 -3.33
CA GLY A 48 -3.15 -16.21 -3.23
C GLY A 48 -2.74 -15.44 -1.98
N TRP A 49 -1.71 -15.87 -1.27
CA TRP A 49 -1.11 -15.22 -0.10
C TRP A 49 0.38 -15.01 -0.30
N LEU A 50 1.01 -14.17 0.53
CA LEU A 50 2.43 -13.86 0.42
C LEU A 50 3.37 -14.96 0.94
N ALA A 51 2.86 -15.90 1.74
CA ALA A 51 3.67 -16.98 2.29
C ALA A 51 2.81 -18.24 2.50
N GLY A 52 2.93 -19.20 1.58
CA GLY A 52 2.16 -20.45 1.62
C GLY A 52 0.69 -20.28 1.26
N ASP A 53 -0.17 -21.18 1.74
CA ASP A 53 -1.56 -21.31 1.31
C ASP A 53 -2.59 -20.68 2.26
N GLN A 54 -2.13 -20.07 3.35
CA GLN A 54 -2.96 -19.43 4.38
C GLN A 54 -2.44 -18.02 4.69
N PRO A 55 -3.28 -17.07 5.13
CA PRO A 55 -2.83 -15.74 5.47
C PRO A 55 -1.88 -15.77 6.67
N THR A 56 -0.85 -14.93 6.61
CA THR A 56 0.13 -14.78 7.68
C THR A 56 0.27 -13.32 8.07
N ILE A 57 1.12 -13.05 9.08
CA ILE A 57 1.52 -11.68 9.41
C ILE A 57 2.15 -10.94 8.22
N ALA A 58 2.75 -11.65 7.25
CA ALA A 58 3.28 -11.03 6.04
C ALA A 58 2.16 -10.34 5.24
N ASP A 59 1.00 -10.99 5.11
CA ASP A 59 -0.17 -10.44 4.45
C ASP A 59 -0.73 -9.23 5.22
N CYS A 60 -0.85 -9.34 6.56
CA CYS A 60 -1.30 -8.22 7.39
C CYS A 60 -0.43 -6.97 7.22
N CYS A 61 0.90 -7.12 7.34
CA CYS A 61 1.82 -5.99 7.23
C CYS A 61 1.80 -5.37 5.83
N ALA A 62 1.92 -6.20 4.79
CA ALA A 62 1.93 -5.69 3.42
C ALA A 62 0.57 -5.08 3.04
N ALA A 63 -0.55 -5.65 3.48
CA ALA A 63 -1.87 -5.14 3.13
C ALA A 63 -2.11 -3.74 3.72
N ALA A 64 -1.60 -3.48 4.94
CA ALA A 64 -1.65 -2.15 5.55
C ALA A 64 -0.87 -1.11 4.73
N SER A 65 0.35 -1.45 4.29
CA SER A 65 1.16 -0.57 3.45
C SER A 65 0.55 -0.36 2.07
N VAL A 66 0.09 -1.43 1.40
CA VAL A 66 -0.50 -1.33 0.06
C VAL A 66 -1.81 -0.56 0.08
N SER A 67 -2.69 -0.78 1.06
CA SER A 67 -3.92 0.03 1.19
C SER A 67 -3.61 1.50 1.41
N SER A 68 -2.57 1.81 2.18
CA SER A 68 -2.11 3.18 2.39
C SER A 68 -1.56 3.81 1.10
N ILE A 69 -0.80 3.05 0.32
CA ILE A 69 -0.29 3.49 -0.99
C ILE A 69 -1.44 3.84 -1.93
N VAL A 70 -2.44 2.96 -2.05
CA VAL A 70 -3.60 3.17 -2.94
C VAL A 70 -4.44 4.36 -2.48
N ALA A 71 -4.63 4.54 -1.16
CA ALA A 71 -5.38 5.67 -0.63
C ALA A 71 -4.66 7.01 -0.85
N VAL A 72 -3.34 7.04 -0.67
CA VAL A 72 -2.51 8.25 -0.81
C VAL A 72 -2.26 8.61 -2.27
N LEU A 73 -2.13 7.61 -3.15
CA LEU A 73 -1.88 7.79 -4.58
C LEU A 73 -2.90 6.97 -5.40
N PRO A 74 -4.16 7.43 -5.55
CA PRO A 74 -5.22 6.68 -6.23
C PRO A 74 -4.96 6.41 -7.72
N SER A 75 -4.05 7.17 -8.34
CA SER A 75 -3.66 7.01 -9.75
C SER A 75 -2.53 6.02 -9.96
N ILE A 76 -2.00 5.39 -8.90
CA ILE A 76 -0.95 4.38 -9.05
C ILE A 76 -1.50 3.15 -9.78
N ASP A 77 -0.72 2.63 -10.72
CA ASP A 77 -1.02 1.39 -11.40
C ASP A 77 -0.65 0.21 -10.50
N VAL A 78 -1.68 -0.50 -10.03
CA VAL A 78 -1.56 -1.67 -9.17
C VAL A 78 -1.67 -2.91 -10.04
N PRO A 79 -0.66 -3.82 -10.04
CA PRO A 79 -0.74 -5.05 -10.80
C PRO A 79 -1.99 -5.87 -10.42
N GLU A 80 -2.64 -6.49 -11.41
CA GLU A 80 -3.93 -7.17 -11.24
C GLU A 80 -3.89 -8.22 -10.13
N LYS A 81 -2.80 -8.99 -10.04
CA LYS A 81 -2.62 -10.01 -9.01
C LYS A 81 -2.48 -9.41 -7.61
N VAL A 82 -1.86 -8.23 -7.50
CA VAL A 82 -1.76 -7.49 -6.23
C VAL A 82 -3.12 -6.91 -5.84
N ALA A 83 -3.89 -6.38 -6.80
CA ALA A 83 -5.24 -5.91 -6.54
C ALA A 83 -6.16 -7.05 -6.06
N ALA A 84 -6.07 -8.22 -6.68
CA ALA A 84 -6.80 -9.42 -6.26
C ALA A 84 -6.38 -9.91 -4.87
N TRP A 85 -5.07 -9.93 -4.59
CA TRP A 85 -4.52 -10.25 -3.27
C TRP A 85 -4.98 -9.26 -2.20
N LEU A 86 -4.95 -7.94 -2.47
CA LEU A 86 -5.39 -6.94 -1.51
C LEU A 86 -6.87 -7.11 -1.15
N LYS A 87 -7.73 -7.33 -2.15
CA LYS A 87 -9.16 -7.64 -1.93
C LYS A 87 -9.36 -8.90 -1.10
N ARG A 88 -8.51 -9.91 -1.30
CA ARG A 88 -8.52 -11.13 -0.49
C ARG A 88 -8.14 -10.82 0.97
N CYS A 89 -7.15 -9.97 1.20
CA CYS A 89 -6.78 -9.50 2.53
C CYS A 89 -7.94 -8.74 3.20
N GLU A 90 -8.59 -7.82 2.49
CA GLU A 90 -9.74 -7.06 3.01
C GLU A 90 -10.89 -7.95 3.50
N GLN A 91 -11.12 -9.08 2.82
CA GLN A 91 -12.20 -10.01 3.12
C GLN A 91 -11.81 -11.10 4.12
N GLY A 92 -10.55 -11.55 4.08
CA GLY A 92 -10.08 -12.73 4.80
C GLY A 92 -9.30 -12.43 6.08
N LEU A 93 -8.73 -11.23 6.24
CA LEU A 93 -8.01 -10.87 7.46
C LEU A 93 -8.98 -10.47 8.58
N PRO A 94 -8.78 -10.99 9.81
CA PRO A 94 -9.61 -10.63 10.94
C PRO A 94 -9.66 -9.11 11.16
N GLU A 95 -10.87 -8.58 11.33
CA GLU A 95 -11.11 -7.17 11.71
C GLU A 95 -10.53 -6.11 10.76
N TYR A 96 -10.15 -6.47 9.54
CA TYR A 96 -9.51 -5.53 8.59
C TYR A 96 -10.34 -4.26 8.37
N ALA A 97 -11.66 -4.43 8.23
CA ALA A 97 -12.60 -3.34 7.99
C ALA A 97 -12.67 -2.31 9.14
N THR A 98 -12.37 -2.72 10.38
CA THR A 98 -12.42 -1.85 11.56
C THR A 98 -11.03 -1.38 11.99
N THR A 99 -9.98 -2.14 11.70
CA THR A 99 -8.61 -1.88 12.19
C THR A 99 -7.70 -1.23 11.16
N ASN A 100 -7.91 -1.47 9.85
CA ASN A 100 -7.02 -0.97 8.80
C ASN A 100 -7.71 0.03 7.85
N LYS A 101 -8.84 -0.35 7.24
CA LYS A 101 -9.50 0.45 6.20
C LYS A 101 -9.76 1.92 6.62
N PRO A 102 -10.27 2.22 7.82
CA PRO A 102 -10.53 3.60 8.24
C PRO A 102 -9.24 4.44 8.34
N GLY A 103 -8.13 3.82 8.77
CA GLY A 103 -6.83 4.47 8.87
C GLY A 103 -6.23 4.80 7.51
N ALA A 104 -6.27 3.84 6.58
CA ALA A 104 -5.82 4.05 5.20
C ALA A 104 -6.62 5.16 4.51
N ASP A 105 -7.95 5.15 4.67
CA ASP A 105 -8.82 6.20 4.11
C ASP A 105 -8.51 7.57 4.70
N GLY A 106 -8.37 7.66 6.03
CA GLY A 106 -8.00 8.91 6.70
C GLY A 106 -6.64 9.45 6.23
N LEU A 107 -5.69 8.56 5.95
CA LEU A 107 -4.38 8.95 5.41
C LEU A 107 -4.47 9.45 3.96
N GLY A 108 -5.33 8.85 3.14
CA GLY A 108 -5.62 9.32 1.78
C GLY A 108 -6.27 10.71 1.78
N GLU A 109 -7.28 10.93 2.64
CA GLU A 109 -7.90 12.24 2.80
C GLU A 109 -6.91 13.29 3.32
N PHE A 110 -6.04 12.91 4.27
CA PHE A 110 -4.95 13.77 4.71
C PHE A 110 -4.02 14.15 3.54
N ALA A 111 -3.55 13.19 2.75
CA ALA A 111 -2.68 13.46 1.62
C ALA A 111 -3.35 14.38 0.60
N LYS A 112 -4.61 14.11 0.25
CA LYS A 112 -5.43 14.95 -0.63
C LYS A 112 -5.58 16.38 -0.12
N SER A 113 -5.65 16.59 1.20
CA SER A 113 -5.73 17.94 1.78
C SER A 113 -4.42 18.75 1.65
N LYS A 114 -3.28 18.08 1.39
CA LYS A 114 -1.95 18.70 1.27
C LYS A 114 -1.52 18.89 -0.19
N LEU A 115 -1.98 18.02 -1.07
CA LEU A 115 -1.73 18.09 -2.51
C LEU A 115 -2.67 19.14 -3.12
N LYS A 116 -2.14 19.97 -4.02
CA LYS A 116 -2.91 21.02 -4.70
C LYS A 116 -3.75 20.48 -5.85
#